data_AF-B4ZFY3-F1
#
_entry.id   AF-B4ZFY3-F1
#
_cell.length_a   1.000
_cell.length_b   1.000
_cell.length_c   1.000
_cell.angle_alpha   90.00
_cell.angle_beta   90.00
_cell.angle_gamma   90.00
#
_symmetry.space_group_name_H-M   'P 1'
#
loop_
_entity.id
_entity.type
_entity.pdbx_description
1 polymer ?
#
loop_
_entity_poly.entity_id
_entity_poly.type
_entity_poly.pdbx_seq_one_letter_code
_entity_poly.pdbx_strand_id
1 'polypeptide(L)'
;LGSELLAASASKVSTATALAGKSAVALYFSAHWCPPCRGFTPQLAEWYKNSLKAKGLEVVFVSSDKEEKAFNEYHAEMPWLALPYTERELKATLSKKFKVQGIPSLVILDNDANLITLDGREAVTSDPTGEDLPWKPAALKDVLAKAKLVSAAGPVTLDQALQGKTALALYFSAHWCPPCRGFTPQLAEWYKKSLKDKGLEVIFVSGDRDEAAFKEYYAEQPWLALDYSDDKVNKQLNSTLKVDGIPSLVILD
;
A
#
# COMPACT_ATOMS: atom_id res chain seq x y z
N LEU A 1 -13.16 18.70 4.50
CA LEU A 1 -14.11 17.94 5.35
C LEU A 1 -15.13 18.87 6.01
N GLY A 2 -15.56 19.96 5.35
CA GLY A 2 -16.34 21.01 6.00
C GLY A 2 -15.55 21.74 7.10
N SER A 3 -16.21 22.67 7.78
CA SER A 3 -15.64 23.44 8.89
C SER A 3 -15.74 22.73 10.24
N GLU A 4 -16.65 21.77 10.38
CA GLU A 4 -16.93 21.05 11.63
C GLU A 4 -16.96 19.53 11.44
N LEU A 5 -16.53 18.81 12.46
CA LEU A 5 -16.64 17.37 12.63
C LEU A 5 -17.36 17.04 13.94
N LEU A 6 -17.88 15.83 14.08
CA LEU A 6 -18.45 15.31 15.32
C LEU A 6 -17.41 14.47 16.06
N ALA A 7 -17.15 14.78 17.33
CA ALA A 7 -16.40 13.89 18.22
C ALA A 7 -17.23 12.67 18.61
N ALA A 8 -16.60 11.63 19.16
CA ALA A 8 -17.29 10.44 19.67
C ALA A 8 -18.39 10.76 20.72
N SER A 9 -18.28 11.90 21.41
CA SER A 9 -19.29 12.46 22.31
C SER A 9 -20.47 13.16 21.61
N ALA A 10 -20.55 13.08 20.28
CA ALA A 10 -21.47 13.81 19.41
C ALA A 10 -21.37 15.36 19.48
N SER A 11 -20.34 15.90 20.14
CA SER A 11 -20.07 17.34 20.15
C SER A 11 -19.37 17.78 18.86
N LYS A 12 -19.78 18.93 18.32
CA LYS A 12 -19.13 19.56 17.18
C LYS A 12 -17.75 20.11 17.56
N VAL A 13 -16.76 19.88 16.71
CA VAL A 13 -15.39 20.40 16.83
C VAL A 13 -14.94 21.01 15.50
N SER A 14 -14.11 22.05 15.56
CA SER A 14 -13.52 22.63 14.35
C SER A 14 -12.65 21.61 13.63
N THR A 15 -12.89 21.41 12.33
CA THR A 15 -12.08 20.52 11.48
C THR A 15 -10.61 20.89 11.52
N ALA A 16 -10.30 22.19 11.40
CA ALA A 16 -8.93 22.68 11.38
C ALA A 16 -8.20 22.38 12.70
N THR A 17 -8.87 22.58 13.84
CA THR A 17 -8.28 22.31 15.16
C THR A 17 -8.15 20.81 15.42
N ALA A 18 -9.17 20.02 15.07
CA ALA A 18 -9.20 18.59 15.34
C ALA A 18 -8.14 17.81 14.53
N LEU A 19 -7.80 18.30 13.32
CA LEU A 19 -6.85 17.67 12.41
C LEU A 19 -5.46 18.34 12.42
N ALA A 20 -5.28 19.42 13.18
CA ALA A 20 -3.98 20.09 13.30
C ALA A 20 -2.91 19.15 13.88
N GLY A 21 -1.73 19.14 13.26
CA GLY A 21 -0.57 18.36 13.72
C GLY A 21 -0.71 16.85 13.57
N LYS A 22 -1.74 16.34 12.89
CA LYS A 22 -1.87 14.91 12.57
C LYS A 22 -0.93 14.55 11.44
N SER A 23 -0.26 13.40 11.57
CA SER A 23 0.61 12.83 10.53
C SER A 23 -0.20 12.36 9.32
N ALA A 24 -1.42 11.86 9.56
CA ALA A 24 -2.34 11.42 8.53
C ALA A 24 -3.81 11.52 8.98
N VAL A 25 -4.70 11.66 8.01
CA VAL A 25 -6.15 11.63 8.20
C VAL A 25 -6.74 10.51 7.35
N ALA A 26 -7.41 9.56 8.00
CA ALA A 26 -8.08 8.45 7.34
C ALA A 26 -9.60 8.71 7.20
N LEU A 27 -10.09 8.81 5.98
CA LEU A 27 -11.54 8.89 5.70
C LEU A 27 -12.12 7.49 5.65
N TYR A 28 -12.90 7.14 6.66
CA TYR A 28 -13.47 5.81 6.82
C TYR A 28 -14.91 5.75 6.29
N PHE A 29 -15.08 5.27 5.07
CA PHE A 29 -16.39 5.05 4.47
C PHE A 29 -16.95 3.72 4.95
N SER A 30 -18.03 3.78 5.71
CA SER A 30 -18.63 2.61 6.36
C SER A 30 -20.13 2.82 6.62
N ALA A 31 -20.83 1.78 7.05
CA ALA A 31 -22.22 1.87 7.50
C ALA A 31 -22.58 0.73 8.44
N HIS A 32 -23.54 0.96 9.34
CA HIS A 32 -23.96 -0.02 10.34
C HIS A 32 -24.60 -1.26 9.69
N TRP A 33 -25.38 -1.06 8.63
CA TRP A 33 -26.08 -2.13 7.91
C TRP A 33 -25.12 -3.08 7.16
N CYS A 34 -23.88 -2.69 6.93
CA CYS A 34 -22.88 -3.42 6.13
C CYS A 34 -22.16 -4.50 6.96
N PRO A 35 -22.33 -5.80 6.67
CA PRO A 35 -21.67 -6.88 7.43
C PRO A 35 -20.12 -6.83 7.45
N PRO A 36 -19.40 -6.66 6.31
CA PRO A 36 -17.94 -6.60 6.36
C PRO A 36 -17.44 -5.36 7.12
N CYS A 37 -18.23 -4.28 7.14
CA CYS A 37 -17.95 -3.09 7.91
C CYS A 37 -17.95 -3.35 9.42
N ARG A 38 -18.97 -4.08 9.91
CA ARG A 38 -19.07 -4.49 11.32
C ARG A 38 -17.93 -5.41 11.76
N GLY A 39 -17.33 -6.18 10.83
CA GLY A 39 -16.13 -6.97 11.13
C GLY A 39 -14.83 -6.15 11.16
N PHE A 40 -14.71 -5.13 10.32
CA PHE A 40 -13.50 -4.31 10.23
C PHE A 40 -13.41 -3.20 11.28
N THR A 41 -14.55 -2.61 11.66
CA THR A 41 -14.62 -1.50 12.63
C THR A 41 -13.95 -1.80 13.97
N PRO A 42 -14.25 -2.94 14.66
CA PRO A 42 -13.64 -3.22 15.95
C PRO A 42 -12.12 -3.39 15.85
N GLN A 43 -11.62 -4.00 14.77
CA GLN A 43 -10.19 -4.15 14.51
C GLN A 43 -9.51 -2.79 14.31
N LEU A 44 -10.08 -1.93 13.45
CA LEU A 44 -9.57 -0.58 13.25
C LEU A 44 -9.60 0.25 14.53
N ALA A 45 -10.66 0.13 15.34
CA ALA A 45 -10.78 0.81 16.63
C ALA A 45 -9.70 0.35 17.62
N GLU A 46 -9.39 -0.95 17.65
CA GLU A 46 -8.32 -1.51 18.45
C GLU A 46 -6.94 -0.98 18.03
N TRP A 47 -6.58 -1.09 16.74
CA TRP A 47 -5.29 -0.60 16.22
C TRP A 47 -5.13 0.91 16.43
N TYR A 48 -6.22 1.67 16.21
CA TYR A 48 -6.26 3.11 16.45
C TYR A 48 -5.97 3.47 17.90
N LYS A 49 -6.66 2.82 18.86
CA LYS A 49 -6.46 3.07 20.29
C LYS A 49 -5.07 2.65 20.76
N ASN A 50 -4.56 1.53 20.28
CA ASN A 50 -3.33 0.93 20.79
C ASN A 50 -2.05 1.57 20.22
N SER A 51 -2.08 2.06 18.97
CA SER A 51 -0.87 2.60 18.34
C SER A 51 -1.13 3.78 17.41
N LEU A 52 -2.05 3.64 16.43
CA LEU A 52 -2.10 4.57 15.30
C LEU A 52 -2.42 6.01 15.72
N LYS A 53 -3.30 6.20 16.71
CA LYS A 53 -3.63 7.52 17.24
C LYS A 53 -2.42 8.22 17.85
N ALA A 54 -1.62 7.50 18.65
CA ALA A 54 -0.42 8.03 19.28
C ALA A 54 0.66 8.41 18.26
N LYS A 55 0.70 7.69 17.12
CA LYS A 55 1.58 7.99 15.98
C LYS A 55 1.05 9.10 15.06
N GLY A 56 -0.09 9.71 15.41
CA GLY A 56 -0.63 10.87 14.73
C GLY A 56 -1.65 10.57 13.64
N LEU A 57 -2.21 9.36 13.57
CA LEU A 57 -3.39 9.10 12.74
C LEU A 57 -4.64 9.72 13.38
N GLU A 58 -5.45 10.40 12.59
CA GLU A 58 -6.85 10.66 12.94
C GLU A 58 -7.79 9.98 11.96
N VAL A 59 -8.91 9.45 12.46
CA VAL A 59 -9.93 8.82 11.62
C VAL A 59 -11.18 9.70 11.59
N VAL A 60 -11.74 9.87 10.39
CA VAL A 60 -13.02 10.57 10.19
C VAL A 60 -13.99 9.60 9.54
N PHE A 61 -14.99 9.17 10.31
CA PHE A 61 -16.09 8.34 9.83
C PHE A 61 -16.95 9.12 8.83
N VAL A 62 -17.10 8.55 7.64
CA VAL A 62 -17.92 9.08 6.53
C VAL A 62 -19.05 8.08 6.27
N SER A 63 -20.16 8.28 6.98
CA SER A 63 -21.25 7.32 7.01
C SER A 63 -21.98 7.17 5.67
N SER A 64 -22.29 5.91 5.34
CA SER A 64 -23.23 5.51 4.29
C SER A 64 -24.54 4.96 4.86
N ASP A 65 -24.82 5.22 6.14
CA ASP A 65 -26.11 4.92 6.74
C ASP A 65 -27.24 5.74 6.10
N LYS A 66 -28.42 5.12 6.03
CA LYS A 66 -29.61 5.71 5.42
C LYS A 66 -30.42 6.55 6.39
N GLU A 67 -30.18 6.36 7.69
CA GLU A 67 -30.91 7.00 8.78
C GLU A 67 -29.93 7.55 9.81
N GLU A 68 -30.24 8.72 10.37
CA GLU A 68 -29.42 9.40 11.37
C GLU A 68 -29.29 8.58 12.66
N LYS A 69 -30.36 7.86 13.03
CA LYS A 69 -30.34 6.97 14.19
C LYS A 69 -29.27 5.87 14.06
N ALA A 70 -29.24 5.18 12.92
CA ALA A 70 -28.25 4.14 12.64
C ALA A 70 -26.82 4.71 12.60
N PHE A 71 -26.65 5.92 12.05
CA PHE A 71 -25.39 6.65 12.10
C PHE A 71 -24.93 6.91 13.54
N ASN A 72 -25.81 7.44 14.39
CA ASN A 72 -25.49 7.79 15.78
C ASN A 72 -25.14 6.56 16.61
N GLU A 73 -25.92 5.48 16.50
CA GLU A 73 -25.67 4.22 17.20
C GLU A 73 -24.29 3.65 16.84
N TYR A 74 -23.96 3.64 15.55
CA TYR A 74 -22.70 3.07 15.08
C TYR A 74 -21.49 3.97 15.35
N HIS A 75 -21.63 5.30 15.23
CA HIS A 75 -20.57 6.24 15.60
C HIS A 75 -20.25 6.19 17.09
N ALA A 76 -21.23 5.94 17.95
CA ALA A 76 -21.02 5.81 19.40
C ALA A 76 -20.08 4.65 19.78
N GLU A 77 -19.91 3.65 18.92
CA GLU A 77 -18.96 2.54 19.10
C GLU A 77 -17.52 2.90 18.68
N MET A 78 -17.32 4.04 18.00
CA MET A 78 -16.06 4.42 17.38
C MET A 78 -15.28 5.45 18.22
N PRO A 79 -13.94 5.30 18.36
CA PRO A 79 -13.12 6.19 19.19
C PRO A 79 -12.66 7.49 18.49
N TRP A 80 -13.26 7.84 17.36
CA TRP A 80 -12.77 8.87 16.44
C TRP A 80 -13.86 9.83 15.96
N LEU A 81 -13.50 10.73 15.05
CA LEU A 81 -14.38 11.79 14.55
C LEU A 81 -15.34 11.27 13.49
N ALA A 82 -16.41 12.00 13.20
CA ALA A 82 -17.30 11.75 12.07
C ALA A 82 -17.62 13.03 11.30
N LEU A 83 -17.85 12.89 10.00
CA LEU A 83 -18.54 13.91 9.22
C LEU A 83 -20.00 13.98 9.71
N PRO A 84 -20.54 15.18 10.03
CA PRO A 84 -21.93 15.27 10.49
C PRO A 84 -22.90 14.62 9.50
N TYR A 85 -23.91 13.89 10.00
CA TYR A 85 -24.86 13.15 9.16
C TYR A 85 -25.59 14.05 8.15
N THR A 86 -25.82 15.31 8.51
CA THR A 86 -26.46 16.33 7.67
C THR A 86 -25.63 16.71 6.44
N GLU A 87 -24.31 16.48 6.44
CA GLU A 87 -23.37 16.82 5.36
C GLU A 87 -23.43 15.80 4.20
N ARG A 88 -24.65 15.49 3.73
CA ARG A 88 -24.92 14.46 2.71
C ARG A 88 -24.30 14.78 1.36
N GLU A 89 -24.32 16.05 0.96
CA GLU A 89 -23.69 16.48 -0.29
C GLU A 89 -22.17 16.37 -0.24
N LEU A 90 -21.56 16.82 0.85
CA LEU A 90 -20.11 16.69 1.05
C LEU A 90 -19.70 15.21 1.09
N LYS A 91 -20.48 14.35 1.76
CA LYS A 91 -20.29 12.90 1.71
C LYS A 91 -20.29 12.38 0.28
N ALA A 92 -21.27 12.78 -0.55
CA ALA A 92 -21.36 12.36 -1.94
C ALA A 92 -20.15 12.85 -2.78
N THR A 93 -19.73 14.11 -2.58
CA THR A 93 -18.54 14.67 -3.22
C THR A 93 -17.28 13.90 -2.84
N LEU A 94 -17.10 13.54 -1.57
CA LEU A 94 -15.96 12.75 -1.10
C LEU A 94 -15.97 11.34 -1.70
N SER A 95 -17.12 10.63 -1.68
CA SER A 95 -17.25 9.31 -2.31
C SER A 95 -16.90 9.34 -3.79
N LYS A 96 -17.36 10.37 -4.53
CA LYS A 96 -17.02 10.54 -5.95
C LYS A 96 -15.54 10.87 -6.16
N LYS A 97 -14.98 11.82 -5.40
CA LYS A 97 -13.58 12.25 -5.50
C LYS A 97 -12.62 11.09 -5.33
N PHE A 98 -12.88 10.23 -4.35
CA PHE A 98 -12.03 9.09 -4.02
C PHE A 98 -12.50 7.77 -4.64
N LYS A 99 -13.44 7.82 -5.59
CA LYS A 99 -13.93 6.66 -6.36
C LYS A 99 -14.38 5.50 -5.46
N VAL A 100 -15.05 5.80 -4.35
CA VAL A 100 -15.55 4.79 -3.40
C VAL A 100 -16.68 4.00 -4.05
N GLN A 101 -16.41 2.74 -4.42
CA GLN A 101 -17.38 1.84 -5.07
C GLN A 101 -18.02 0.83 -4.11
N GLY A 102 -17.41 0.61 -2.94
CA GLY A 102 -17.89 -0.33 -1.92
C GLY A 102 -17.50 0.14 -0.52
N ILE A 103 -17.99 -0.57 0.50
CA ILE A 103 -17.62 -0.35 1.90
C ILE A 103 -17.33 -1.70 2.58
N PRO A 104 -16.40 -1.78 3.55
CA PRO A 104 -15.61 -0.67 4.09
C PRO A 104 -14.49 -0.22 3.15
N SER A 105 -14.33 1.10 3.00
CA SER A 105 -13.20 1.74 2.32
C SER A 105 -12.53 2.76 3.24
N LEU A 106 -11.21 2.85 3.18
CA LEU A 106 -10.42 3.76 4.00
C LEU A 106 -9.44 4.50 3.09
N VAL A 107 -9.58 5.82 3.01
CA VAL A 107 -8.71 6.69 2.20
C VAL A 107 -7.76 7.41 3.14
N ILE A 108 -6.45 7.35 2.89
CA ILE A 108 -5.45 8.04 3.71
C ILE A 108 -5.01 9.32 3.02
N LEU A 109 -5.07 10.43 3.75
CA LEU A 109 -4.59 11.74 3.35
C LEU A 109 -3.46 12.20 4.28
N ASP A 110 -2.56 13.03 3.78
CA ASP A 110 -1.57 13.70 4.64
C ASP A 110 -2.15 14.95 5.31
N ASN A 111 -1.32 15.63 6.11
CA ASN A 111 -1.68 16.86 6.84
C ASN A 111 -2.12 18.01 5.93
N ASP A 112 -1.67 18.04 4.68
CA ASP A 112 -2.03 19.03 3.66
C ASP A 112 -3.26 18.60 2.83
N ALA A 113 -3.92 17.51 3.25
CA ALA A 113 -5.05 16.88 2.58
C ALA A 113 -4.74 16.35 1.16
N ASN A 114 -3.47 16.06 0.87
CA ASN A 114 -3.07 15.33 -0.33
C ASN A 114 -3.36 13.84 -0.15
N LEU A 115 -3.73 13.20 -1.25
CA LEU A 115 -3.99 11.76 -1.27
C LEU A 115 -2.68 10.99 -1.06
N ILE A 116 -2.63 10.16 -0.02
CA ILE A 116 -1.55 9.18 0.17
C ILE A 116 -1.90 7.86 -0.50
N THR A 117 -3.04 7.27 -0.13
CA THR A 117 -3.52 6.00 -0.74
C THR A 117 -5.04 5.87 -0.67
N LEU A 118 -5.63 5.24 -1.68
CA LEU A 118 -7.04 4.82 -1.68
C LEU A 118 -7.23 3.44 -1.01
N ASP A 119 -6.14 2.70 -0.84
CA ASP A 119 -6.09 1.33 -0.30
C ASP A 119 -5.75 1.32 1.19
N GLY A 120 -6.20 2.34 1.92
CA GLY A 120 -5.89 2.53 3.32
C GLY A 120 -6.33 1.36 4.20
N ARG A 121 -7.38 0.62 3.80
CA ARG A 121 -7.85 -0.57 4.52
C ARG A 121 -6.77 -1.66 4.53
N GLU A 122 -6.11 -1.88 3.39
CA GLU A 122 -5.03 -2.84 3.28
C GLU A 122 -3.79 -2.37 4.04
N ALA A 123 -3.45 -1.08 3.92
CA ALA A 123 -2.33 -0.48 4.62
C ALA A 123 -2.42 -0.67 6.15
N VAL A 124 -3.54 -0.29 6.78
CA VAL A 124 -3.72 -0.44 8.24
C VAL A 124 -3.85 -1.89 8.70
N THR A 125 -4.34 -2.79 7.83
CA THR A 125 -4.43 -4.22 8.15
C THR A 125 -3.06 -4.88 8.11
N SER A 126 -2.20 -4.47 7.17
CA SER A 126 -0.85 -5.00 7.00
C SER A 126 0.15 -4.41 7.99
N ASP A 127 -0.13 -3.21 8.50
CA ASP A 127 0.69 -2.50 9.49
C ASP A 127 -0.19 -1.95 10.63
N PRO A 128 -0.76 -2.84 11.49
CA PRO A 128 -1.66 -2.44 12.57
C PRO A 128 -0.95 -1.65 13.68
N THR A 129 0.38 -1.75 13.75
CA THR A 129 1.20 -0.96 14.67
C THR A 129 1.58 0.39 14.08
N GLY A 130 1.40 0.64 12.78
CA GLY A 130 1.71 1.91 12.12
C GLY A 130 3.21 2.20 12.06
N GLU A 131 4.06 1.20 11.85
CA GLU A 131 5.50 1.38 11.63
C GLU A 131 5.80 2.20 10.38
N ASP A 132 5.00 2.04 9.33
CA ASP A 132 5.16 2.73 8.05
C ASP A 132 4.19 3.92 7.90
N LEU A 133 3.41 4.27 8.94
CA LEU A 133 2.54 5.44 8.98
C LEU A 133 3.32 6.71 8.58
N PRO A 134 2.85 7.52 7.62
CA PRO A 134 1.47 7.59 7.10
C PRO A 134 1.18 6.72 5.87
N TRP A 135 2.00 5.70 5.60
CA TRP A 135 1.92 4.81 4.43
C TRP A 135 2.06 5.56 3.11
N LYS A 136 2.87 6.64 3.12
CA LYS A 136 3.32 7.29 1.89
C LYS A 136 4.04 6.24 1.04
N PRO A 137 3.70 6.11 -0.25
CA PRO A 137 4.48 5.29 -1.16
C PRO A 137 5.94 5.70 -1.02
N ALA A 138 6.79 4.77 -0.60
CA ALA A 138 8.21 5.04 -0.51
C ALA A 138 8.72 5.40 -1.92
N ALA A 139 9.59 6.39 -2.03
CA ALA A 139 10.22 6.67 -3.31
C ALA A 139 10.93 5.39 -3.77
N LEU A 140 10.78 5.02 -5.03
CA LEU A 140 11.30 3.76 -5.56
C LEU A 140 12.81 3.58 -5.25
N LYS A 141 13.56 4.69 -5.27
CA LYS A 141 14.97 4.73 -4.87
C LYS A 141 15.21 4.30 -3.43
N ASP A 142 14.37 4.73 -2.48
CA ASP A 142 14.48 4.37 -1.07
C ASP A 142 14.10 2.92 -0.81
N VAL A 143 13.15 2.39 -1.59
CA VAL A 143 12.78 0.96 -1.55
C VAL A 143 13.97 0.12 -2.04
N LEU A 144 14.53 0.47 -3.20
CA LEU A 144 15.66 -0.23 -3.78
C LEU A 144 16.92 -0.15 -2.89
N ALA A 145 17.16 0.98 -2.22
CA ALA A 145 18.30 1.12 -1.32
C ALA A 145 18.26 0.17 -0.10
N LYS A 146 17.07 -0.33 0.27
CA LYS A 146 16.88 -1.30 1.35
C LYS A 146 16.91 -2.75 0.87
N ALA A 147 16.86 -2.98 -0.45
CA ALA A 147 16.77 -4.31 -1.03
C ALA A 147 18.02 -5.15 -0.74
N LYS A 148 17.82 -6.34 -0.20
CA LYS A 148 18.86 -7.37 -0.16
C LYS A 148 18.93 -8.07 -1.51
N LEU A 149 19.99 -7.82 -2.28
CA LEU A 149 20.15 -8.47 -3.58
C LEU A 149 21.08 -9.68 -3.46
N VAL A 150 20.79 -10.70 -4.26
CA VAL A 150 21.59 -11.91 -4.37
C VAL A 150 21.94 -12.19 -5.83
N SER A 151 23.13 -12.73 -6.02
CA SER A 151 23.59 -13.35 -7.26
C SER A 151 23.83 -14.83 -7.02
N ALA A 152 24.13 -15.59 -8.08
CA ALA A 152 24.61 -16.95 -7.95
C ALA A 152 25.89 -17.09 -7.09
N ALA A 153 26.67 -16.01 -6.93
CA ALA A 153 27.90 -15.98 -6.13
C ALA A 153 27.68 -15.50 -4.67
N GLY A 154 26.47 -15.07 -4.31
CA GLY A 154 26.14 -14.54 -2.99
C GLY A 154 25.58 -13.11 -3.01
N PRO A 155 25.51 -12.46 -1.84
CA PRO A 155 24.91 -11.13 -1.68
C PRO A 155 25.60 -10.04 -2.50
N VAL A 156 24.82 -9.10 -3.02
CA VAL A 156 25.25 -7.94 -3.82
C VAL A 156 24.55 -6.69 -3.30
N THR A 157 25.26 -5.57 -3.24
CA THR A 157 24.65 -4.27 -2.91
C THR A 157 24.08 -3.59 -4.15
N LEU A 158 23.12 -2.67 -3.99
CA LEU A 158 22.55 -1.93 -5.12
C LEU A 158 23.62 -1.14 -5.89
N ASP A 159 24.55 -0.50 -5.20
CA ASP A 159 25.63 0.27 -5.85
C ASP A 159 26.53 -0.62 -6.71
N GLN A 160 26.85 -1.83 -6.23
CA GLN A 160 27.60 -2.81 -7.02
C GLN A 160 26.80 -3.30 -8.23
N ALA A 161 25.50 -3.53 -8.06
CA ALA A 161 24.62 -3.96 -9.15
C ALA A 161 24.52 -2.90 -10.26
N LEU A 162 24.52 -1.61 -9.89
CA LEU A 162 24.36 -0.48 -10.81
C LEU A 162 25.68 0.07 -11.35
N GLN A 163 26.83 -0.41 -10.87
CA GLN A 163 28.13 0.10 -11.30
C GLN A 163 28.33 -0.09 -12.81
N GLY A 164 28.47 1.02 -13.53
CA GLY A 164 28.64 1.02 -14.99
C GLY A 164 27.38 0.64 -15.77
N LYS A 165 26.21 0.60 -15.12
CA LYS A 165 24.91 0.32 -15.74
C LYS A 165 24.23 1.63 -16.14
N THR A 166 23.47 1.57 -17.22
CA THR A 166 22.71 2.68 -17.79
C THR A 166 21.21 2.54 -17.54
N ALA A 167 20.74 1.34 -17.19
CA ALA A 167 19.35 1.08 -16.87
C ALA A 167 19.24 -0.11 -15.90
N LEU A 168 18.19 -0.09 -15.08
CA LEU A 168 17.80 -1.20 -14.21
C LEU A 168 16.41 -1.70 -14.63
N ALA A 169 16.25 -3.01 -14.78
CA ALA A 169 14.93 -3.63 -14.94
C ALA A 169 14.56 -4.47 -13.72
N LEU A 170 13.35 -4.24 -13.19
CA LEU A 170 12.73 -5.08 -12.18
C LEU A 170 11.81 -6.08 -12.88
N TYR A 171 12.15 -7.36 -12.78
CA TYR A 171 11.45 -8.44 -13.46
C TYR A 171 10.60 -9.24 -12.46
N PHE A 172 9.30 -9.01 -12.47
CA PHE A 172 8.31 -9.69 -11.62
C PHE A 172 7.85 -10.96 -12.30
N SER A 173 8.11 -12.10 -11.67
CA SER A 173 7.85 -13.42 -12.27
C SER A 173 7.73 -14.51 -11.20
N ALA A 174 7.26 -15.70 -11.58
CA ALA A 174 7.20 -16.86 -10.68
C ALA A 174 7.25 -18.19 -11.43
N HIS A 175 7.73 -19.24 -10.78
CA HIS A 175 7.83 -20.60 -11.32
C HIS A 175 6.46 -21.19 -11.65
N TRP A 176 5.49 -21.00 -10.75
CA TRP A 176 4.14 -21.55 -10.89
C TRP A 176 3.34 -20.91 -12.03
N CYS A 177 3.82 -19.78 -12.57
CA CYS A 177 3.13 -18.98 -13.59
C CYS A 177 3.51 -19.45 -15.01
N PRO A 178 2.58 -20.05 -15.78
CA PRO A 178 2.88 -20.53 -17.14
C PRO A 178 3.36 -19.46 -18.13
N PRO A 179 2.72 -18.25 -18.25
CA PRO A 179 3.23 -17.23 -19.16
C PRO A 179 4.61 -16.73 -18.76
N CYS A 180 4.91 -16.72 -17.45
CA CYS A 180 6.23 -16.41 -16.92
C CYS A 180 7.30 -17.37 -17.44
N ARG A 181 7.07 -18.68 -17.30
CA ARG A 181 7.98 -19.72 -17.82
C ARG A 181 8.20 -19.67 -19.33
N GLY A 182 7.24 -19.14 -20.10
CA GLY A 182 7.41 -18.91 -21.54
C GLY A 182 8.25 -17.67 -21.88
N PHE A 183 8.18 -16.62 -21.06
CA PHE A 183 8.89 -15.36 -21.31
C PHE A 183 10.32 -15.35 -20.77
N THR A 184 10.58 -15.95 -19.61
CA THR A 184 11.90 -15.93 -18.96
C THR A 184 13.05 -16.40 -19.86
N PRO A 185 12.93 -17.50 -20.61
CA PRO A 185 14.02 -17.96 -21.48
C PRO A 185 14.34 -16.95 -22.57
N GLN A 186 13.32 -16.28 -23.13
CA GLN A 186 13.50 -15.26 -24.15
C GLN A 186 14.22 -14.03 -23.59
N LEU A 187 13.78 -13.55 -22.41
CA LEU A 187 14.44 -12.44 -21.74
C LEU A 187 15.90 -12.77 -21.39
N ALA A 188 16.17 -13.99 -20.90
CA ALA A 188 17.52 -14.47 -20.60
C ALA A 188 18.41 -14.51 -21.85
N GLU A 189 17.87 -14.96 -22.98
CA GLU A 189 18.57 -14.93 -24.27
C GLU A 189 18.92 -13.50 -24.68
N TRP A 190 17.94 -12.58 -24.70
CA TRP A 190 18.16 -11.18 -25.10
C TRP A 190 19.13 -10.46 -24.17
N TYR A 191 19.04 -10.73 -22.86
CA TYR A 191 19.94 -10.19 -21.85
C TYR A 191 21.38 -10.62 -22.10
N LYS A 192 21.63 -11.93 -22.26
CA LYS A 192 22.96 -12.48 -22.54
C LYS A 192 23.52 -12.02 -23.88
N LYS A 193 22.66 -11.87 -24.90
CA LYS A 193 23.08 -11.56 -26.27
C LYS A 193 23.40 -10.09 -26.51
N SER A 194 22.71 -9.17 -25.83
CA SER A 194 22.89 -7.74 -26.11
C SER A 194 22.57 -6.80 -24.96
N LEU A 195 21.53 -7.04 -24.16
CA LEU A 195 21.07 -5.99 -23.23
C LEU A 195 22.07 -5.74 -22.10
N LYS A 196 22.73 -6.81 -21.60
CA LYS A 196 23.76 -6.68 -20.57
C LYS A 196 24.92 -5.79 -21.01
N ASP A 197 25.40 -5.99 -22.24
CA ASP A 197 26.53 -5.22 -22.81
C ASP A 197 26.14 -3.77 -23.12
N LYS A 198 24.84 -3.51 -23.32
CA LYS A 198 24.29 -2.15 -23.46
C LYS A 198 24.06 -1.46 -22.11
N GLY A 199 24.44 -2.10 -21.01
CA GLY A 199 24.38 -1.54 -19.66
C GLY A 199 23.08 -1.80 -18.91
N LEU A 200 22.21 -2.70 -19.39
CA LEU A 200 21.04 -3.14 -18.61
C LEU A 200 21.48 -4.09 -17.49
N GLU A 201 20.99 -3.86 -16.28
CA GLU A 201 20.95 -4.88 -15.23
C GLU A 201 19.50 -5.30 -14.94
N VAL A 202 19.31 -6.58 -14.59
CA VAL A 202 17.98 -7.11 -14.22
C VAL A 202 18.02 -7.57 -12.76
N ILE A 203 16.97 -7.23 -12.00
CA ILE A 203 16.70 -7.80 -10.68
C ILE A 203 15.38 -8.57 -10.78
N PHE A 204 15.45 -9.88 -10.58
CA PHE A 204 14.28 -10.75 -10.45
C PHE A 204 13.59 -10.50 -9.10
N VAL A 205 12.30 -10.17 -9.15
CA VAL A 205 11.42 -10.03 -7.99
C VAL A 205 10.43 -11.21 -8.03
N SER A 206 10.62 -12.16 -7.12
CA SER A 206 9.88 -13.42 -7.15
C SER A 206 8.46 -13.27 -6.61
N GLY A 207 7.51 -13.88 -7.31
CA GLY A 207 6.15 -14.15 -6.83
C GLY A 207 5.97 -15.61 -6.40
N ASP A 208 7.05 -16.36 -6.17
CA ASP A 208 7.00 -17.76 -5.73
C ASP A 208 6.51 -17.88 -4.29
N ARG A 209 5.75 -18.95 -4.04
CA ARG A 209 5.06 -19.15 -2.76
C ARG A 209 5.94 -19.78 -1.67
N ASP A 210 7.09 -20.30 -2.08
CA ASP A 210 8.09 -20.87 -1.19
C ASP A 210 9.51 -20.69 -1.75
N GLU A 211 10.49 -20.80 -0.86
CA GLU A 211 11.91 -20.57 -1.18
C GLU A 211 12.49 -21.65 -2.11
N ALA A 212 11.95 -22.87 -2.09
CA ALA A 212 12.44 -23.95 -2.94
C ALA A 212 12.08 -23.70 -4.41
N ALA A 213 10.82 -23.32 -4.69
CA ALA A 213 10.36 -22.90 -6.01
C ALA A 213 11.12 -21.67 -6.52
N PHE A 214 11.38 -20.69 -5.64
CA PHE A 214 12.23 -19.54 -5.96
C PHE A 214 13.63 -19.98 -6.42
N LYS A 215 14.31 -20.82 -5.61
CA LYS A 215 15.67 -21.28 -5.91
C LYS A 215 15.72 -22.08 -7.21
N GLU A 216 14.79 -22.99 -7.42
CA GLU A 216 14.70 -23.79 -8.65
C GLU A 216 14.54 -22.90 -9.88
N TYR A 217 13.64 -21.92 -9.82
CA TYR A 217 13.37 -21.04 -10.95
C TYR A 217 14.49 -20.02 -11.20
N TYR A 218 15.15 -19.54 -10.15
CA TYR A 218 16.23 -18.58 -10.24
C TYR A 218 17.57 -19.22 -10.68
N ALA A 219 17.78 -20.51 -10.44
CA ALA A 219 19.06 -21.20 -10.63
C ALA A 219 19.71 -21.01 -12.01
N GLU A 220 18.91 -20.86 -13.06
CA GLU A 220 19.41 -20.72 -14.45
C GLU A 220 19.32 -19.29 -15.01
N GLN A 221 18.84 -18.34 -14.20
CA GLN A 221 18.64 -16.96 -14.63
C GLN A 221 19.96 -16.17 -14.59
N PRO A 222 20.29 -15.36 -15.63
CA PRO A 222 21.61 -14.74 -15.77
C PRO A 222 21.81 -13.42 -15.01
N TRP A 223 20.90 -13.07 -14.12
CA TRP A 223 20.79 -11.75 -13.50
C TRP A 223 20.67 -11.86 -11.97
N LEU A 224 20.52 -10.73 -11.28
CA LEU A 224 20.37 -10.68 -9.82
C LEU A 224 18.93 -11.00 -9.41
N ALA A 225 18.72 -11.32 -8.14
CA ALA A 225 17.39 -11.42 -7.55
C ALA A 225 17.28 -10.61 -6.27
N LEU A 226 16.08 -10.15 -5.93
CA LEU A 226 15.74 -9.78 -4.57
C LEU A 226 15.76 -11.05 -3.71
N ASP A 227 16.44 -11.00 -2.56
CA ASP A 227 16.47 -12.11 -1.61
C ASP A 227 15.05 -12.51 -1.22
N TYR A 228 14.78 -13.83 -1.24
CA TYR A 228 13.44 -14.36 -0.98
C TYR A 228 12.90 -13.97 0.40
N SER A 229 13.78 -13.75 1.39
CA SER A 229 13.39 -13.33 2.73
C SER A 229 12.94 -11.87 2.82
N ASP A 230 13.18 -11.05 1.78
CA ASP A 230 12.90 -9.62 1.78
C ASP A 230 11.45 -9.30 1.30
N ASP A 231 10.47 -9.97 1.91
CA ASP A 231 9.05 -9.86 1.56
C ASP A 231 8.51 -8.42 1.71
N LYS A 232 9.03 -7.65 2.67
CA LYS A 232 8.65 -6.24 2.85
C LYS A 232 9.03 -5.40 1.63
N VAL A 233 10.27 -5.50 1.16
CA VAL A 233 10.73 -4.78 -0.04
C VAL A 233 10.00 -5.29 -1.28
N ASN A 234 9.76 -6.60 -1.38
CA ASN A 234 9.01 -7.20 -2.49
C ASN A 234 7.59 -6.59 -2.61
N LYS A 235 6.84 -6.54 -1.50
CA LYS A 235 5.50 -5.93 -1.45
C LYS A 235 5.55 -4.43 -1.76
N GLN A 236 6.54 -3.72 -1.23
CA GLN A 236 6.71 -2.29 -1.53
C GLN A 236 6.99 -2.04 -3.02
N LEU A 237 7.81 -2.87 -3.68
CA LEU A 237 8.06 -2.76 -5.10
C LEU A 237 6.80 -3.03 -5.93
N ASN A 238 6.05 -4.11 -5.62
CA ASN A 238 4.78 -4.41 -6.29
C ASN A 238 3.78 -3.26 -6.17
N SER A 239 3.60 -2.72 -4.96
CA SER A 239 2.67 -1.62 -4.70
C SER A 239 3.10 -0.31 -5.36
N THR A 240 4.38 0.07 -5.20
CA THR A 240 4.92 1.34 -5.73
C THR A 240 4.87 1.38 -7.26
N LEU A 241 5.13 0.24 -7.90
CA LEU A 241 5.14 0.10 -9.36
C LEU A 241 3.79 -0.35 -9.94
N LYS A 242 2.79 -0.61 -9.08
CA LYS A 242 1.45 -1.07 -9.47
C LYS A 242 1.49 -2.31 -10.36
N VAL A 243 2.22 -3.32 -9.90
CA VAL A 243 2.35 -4.60 -10.61
C VAL A 243 1.09 -5.42 -10.37
N ASP A 244 0.16 -5.37 -11.32
CA ASP A 244 -1.15 -6.04 -11.23
C ASP A 244 -1.12 -7.49 -11.79
N GLY A 245 0.02 -7.95 -12.30
CA GLY A 245 0.17 -9.29 -12.85
C GLY A 245 1.60 -9.66 -13.23
N ILE A 246 1.84 -10.95 -13.45
CA ILE A 246 3.13 -11.50 -13.87
C ILE A 246 2.97 -12.35 -15.15
N PRO A 247 3.98 -12.37 -16.06
CA PRO A 247 5.25 -11.66 -15.95
C PRO A 247 5.09 -10.15 -16.19
N SER A 248 5.82 -9.34 -15.43
CA SER A 248 5.92 -7.88 -15.62
C SER A 248 7.38 -7.44 -15.60
N LEU A 249 7.76 -6.53 -16.49
CA LEU A 249 9.11 -5.99 -16.58
C LEU A 249 9.03 -4.46 -16.53
N VAL A 250 9.58 -3.87 -15.47
CA VAL A 250 9.61 -2.41 -15.28
C VAL A 250 11.05 -1.93 -15.49
N ILE A 251 11.26 -1.02 -16.43
CA ILE A 251 12.57 -0.44 -16.73
C ILE A 251 12.67 0.94 -16.08
N LEU A 252 13.79 1.19 -15.42
CA LEU A 252 14.15 2.42 -14.72
C LEU A 252 15.42 2.99 -15.35
N ASP A 253 15.40 4.28 -15.67
CA ASP A 253 16.51 5.06 -16.23
C ASP A 253 17.09 6.08 -15.25
#